data_AF-A0A3D5YL41-F1
#
_entry.id   AF-A0A3D5YL41-F1
#
_cell.length_a   1.000
_cell.length_b   1.000
_cell.length_c   1.000
_cell.angle_alpha   90.00
_cell.angle_beta   90.00
_cell.angle_gamma   90.00
#
_symmetry.space_group_name_H-M   'P 1'
#
loop_
_entity.id
_entity.type
_entity.pdbx_description
1 polymer ?
#
loop_
_entity_poly.entity_id
_entity_poly.type
_entity_poly.pdbx_seq_one_letter_code
_entity_poly.pdbx_strand_id
1 'polypeptide(L)'
;MAKSTLHISKGVEDAPSINPKLKAHPFARRSPEELALKLAMGDLSALAQGITLVESQAPTDLSDASELLNLLMSKSGNAIRIGVSGVPGVGKSTFLESYGIHLLEKDPKAKVAILAVDPSSAKHQGAILGDKTRMVELGKHPRAFIRPTAAGGAL
;
A
#
# COMPACT_ATOMS: atom_id res chain seq x y z
N MET A 1 22.38 -12.22 -34.00
CA MET A 1 23.03 -12.37 -32.68
C MET A 1 23.42 -10.99 -32.17
N ALA A 2 22.66 -10.40 -31.25
CA ALA A 2 22.90 -9.04 -30.75
C ALA A 2 23.61 -9.08 -29.40
N LYS A 3 24.80 -8.48 -29.32
CA LYS A 3 25.62 -8.36 -28.10
C LYS A 3 25.07 -7.22 -27.22
N SER A 4 24.60 -7.55 -26.02
CA SER A 4 24.24 -6.59 -24.98
C SER A 4 25.48 -5.81 -24.53
N THR A 5 25.41 -4.47 -24.56
CA THR A 5 26.53 -3.53 -24.30
C THR A 5 26.44 -2.85 -22.93
N LEU A 6 25.70 -3.41 -21.98
CA LEU A 6 25.60 -2.86 -20.63
C LEU A 6 26.54 -3.60 -19.68
N HIS A 7 27.66 -2.95 -19.34
CA HIS A 7 28.47 -3.33 -18.19
C HIS A 7 27.73 -2.93 -16.91
N ILE A 8 27.00 -3.89 -16.32
CA ILE A 8 26.44 -3.74 -14.98
C ILE A 8 27.55 -4.04 -13.99
N SER A 9 28.05 -3.01 -13.31
CA SER A 9 28.97 -3.18 -12.17
C SER A 9 28.25 -3.96 -11.06
N LYS A 10 28.88 -5.05 -10.57
CA LYS A 10 28.42 -5.78 -9.37
C LYS A 10 28.16 -4.77 -8.25
N GLY A 11 26.96 -4.80 -7.68
CA GLY A 11 26.62 -3.99 -6.51
C GLY A 11 27.63 -4.25 -5.41
N VAL A 12 28.10 -3.18 -4.76
CA VAL A 12 29.00 -3.27 -3.62
C VAL A 12 28.21 -3.91 -2.48
N GLU A 13 28.61 -5.11 -2.05
CA GLU A 13 27.93 -5.88 -1.00
C GLU A 13 27.89 -5.12 0.34
N ASP A 14 28.91 -4.28 0.58
CA ASP A 14 29.07 -3.47 1.79
C ASP A 14 29.12 -1.98 1.44
N ALA A 15 27.99 -1.42 1.01
CA ALA A 15 27.86 0.04 0.97
C ALA A 15 27.85 0.56 2.43
N PRO A 16 28.81 1.41 2.84
CA PRO A 16 28.84 1.91 4.20
C PRO A 16 27.56 2.69 4.49
N SER A 17 26.96 2.39 5.64
CA SER A 17 25.80 3.11 6.14
C SER A 17 26.09 4.62 6.15
N ILE A 18 25.23 5.39 5.46
CA ILE A 18 25.24 6.86 5.45
C ILE A 18 25.14 7.45 6.87
N ASN A 19 24.63 6.65 7.82
CA ASN A 19 24.60 7.01 9.23
C ASN A 19 25.13 5.85 10.09
N PRO A 20 26.44 5.82 10.42
CA PRO A 20 27.04 4.76 11.22
C PRO A 20 26.50 4.68 12.66
N LYS A 21 25.69 5.65 13.10
CA LYS A 21 24.98 5.64 14.39
C LYS A 21 23.53 5.18 14.30
N LEU A 22 23.01 4.90 13.10
CA LEU A 22 21.67 4.37 12.92
C LEU A 22 21.65 2.92 13.43
N LYS A 23 21.27 2.73 14.69
CA LYS A 23 20.86 1.41 15.19
C LYS A 23 19.52 1.10 14.57
N ALA A 24 19.50 0.33 13.49
CA ALA A 24 18.26 -0.24 12.98
C ALA A 24 17.70 -1.11 14.11
N HIS A 25 16.65 -0.63 14.77
CA HIS A 25 15.81 -1.52 15.55
C HIS A 25 15.09 -2.39 14.52
N PRO A 26 15.30 -3.73 14.51
CA PRO A 26 14.47 -4.58 13.69
C PRO A 26 13.04 -4.29 14.11
N PHE A 27 12.21 -3.81 13.18
CA PHE A 27 10.78 -3.77 13.45
C PHE A 27 10.40 -5.18 13.89
N ALA A 28 9.95 -5.33 15.14
CA ALA A 28 9.56 -6.63 15.65
C ALA A 28 8.51 -7.20 14.70
N ARG A 29 8.86 -8.29 14.01
CA ARG A 29 7.97 -8.96 13.07
C ARG A 29 6.84 -9.55 13.90
N ARG A 30 5.66 -8.94 13.79
CA ARG A 30 4.45 -9.38 14.49
C ARG A 30 4.02 -10.72 13.90
N SER A 31 3.53 -11.62 14.75
CA SER A 31 2.94 -12.87 14.27
C SER A 31 1.65 -12.58 13.47
N PRO A 32 1.21 -13.50 12.61
CA PRO A 32 -0.07 -13.37 11.91
C PRO A 32 -1.26 -13.09 12.84
N GLU A 33 -1.29 -13.70 14.03
CA GLU A 33 -2.35 -13.50 15.01
C GLU A 33 -2.31 -12.10 15.65
N GLU A 34 -1.11 -11.62 16.02
CA GLU A 34 -0.97 -10.26 16.54
C GLU A 34 -1.36 -9.21 15.49
N LEU A 35 -0.97 -9.42 14.22
CA LEU A 35 -1.39 -8.59 13.11
C LEU A 35 -2.92 -8.63 12.95
N ALA A 36 -3.53 -9.80 12.93
CA ALA A 36 -4.98 -9.94 12.78
C ALA A 36 -5.77 -9.22 13.89
N LEU A 37 -5.30 -9.31 15.13
CA LEU A 37 -5.90 -8.59 16.27
C LEU A 37 -5.81 -7.07 16.09
N LYS A 38 -4.62 -6.55 15.77
CA LYS A 38 -4.42 -5.10 15.58
C LYS A 38 -5.18 -4.55 14.36
N LEU A 39 -5.25 -5.32 13.27
CA LEU A 39 -6.05 -4.99 12.10
C LEU A 39 -7.53 -4.89 12.45
N ALA A 40 -8.06 -5.82 13.25
CA ALA A 40 -9.44 -5.77 13.71
C ALA A 40 -9.74 -4.55 14.59
N MET A 41 -8.73 -3.99 15.26
CA MET A 41 -8.82 -2.76 16.05
C MET A 41 -8.64 -1.49 15.20
N GLY A 42 -8.31 -1.62 13.91
CA GLY A 42 -8.11 -0.49 12.99
C GLY A 42 -6.73 0.15 13.06
N ASP A 43 -5.70 -0.57 13.53
CA ASP A 43 -4.33 -0.08 13.59
C ASP A 43 -3.72 0.10 12.18
N LEU A 44 -3.38 1.34 11.82
CA LEU A 44 -2.81 1.69 10.52
C LEU A 44 -1.38 1.17 10.31
N SER A 45 -0.58 1.03 11.39
CA SER A 45 0.76 0.44 11.31
C SER A 45 0.67 -1.06 11.02
N ALA A 46 -0.26 -1.75 11.67
CA ALA A 46 -0.55 -3.16 11.39
C ALA A 46 -1.09 -3.34 9.96
N LEU A 47 -1.92 -2.42 9.47
CA LEU A 47 -2.37 -2.41 8.08
C LEU A 47 -1.21 -2.31 7.09
N ALA A 48 -0.30 -1.37 7.29
CA ALA A 48 0.89 -1.23 6.43
C ALA A 48 1.78 -2.48 6.47
N GLN A 49 2.00 -3.07 7.66
CA GLN A 49 2.79 -4.29 7.80
C GLN A 49 2.11 -5.51 7.16
N GLY A 50 0.81 -5.72 7.41
CA GLY A 50 0.06 -6.83 6.84
C GLY A 50 0.00 -6.77 5.32
N ILE A 51 -0.18 -5.57 4.77
CA ILE A 51 -0.06 -5.32 3.33
C ILE A 51 1.32 -5.70 2.80
N THR A 52 2.39 -5.25 3.47
CA THR A 52 3.77 -5.54 3.07
C THR A 52 4.05 -7.04 3.10
N LEU A 53 3.54 -7.73 4.13
CA LEU A 53 3.64 -9.18 4.28
C LEU A 53 2.93 -9.91 3.11
N VAL A 54 1.71 -9.49 2.77
CA VAL A 54 0.93 -10.10 1.68
C VAL A 54 1.55 -9.85 0.30
N GLU A 55 2.27 -8.74 0.11
CA GLU A 55 2.95 -8.42 -1.16
C GLU A 55 4.37 -8.97 -1.26
N SER A 56 4.92 -9.50 -0.17
CA SER A 56 6.26 -10.07 -0.16
C SER A 56 6.32 -11.35 -1.01
N GLN A 57 7.39 -11.47 -1.81
CA GLN A 57 7.70 -12.68 -2.57
C GLN A 57 8.68 -13.61 -1.83
N ALA A 58 9.11 -13.24 -0.61
CA ALA A 58 10.02 -14.06 0.16
C ALA A 58 9.33 -15.38 0.57
N PRO A 59 9.95 -16.56 0.36
CA PRO A 59 9.33 -17.84 0.71
C PRO A 59 8.89 -17.96 2.17
N THR A 60 9.61 -17.30 3.08
CA THR A 60 9.32 -17.23 4.51
C THR A 60 8.05 -16.44 4.84
N ASP A 61 7.61 -15.56 3.95
CA ASP A 61 6.50 -14.64 4.17
C ASP A 61 5.19 -15.22 3.62
N LEU A 62 5.27 -16.15 2.66
CA LEU A 62 4.11 -16.77 2.01
C LEU A 62 3.23 -17.56 2.99
N SER A 63 3.83 -18.29 3.94
CA SER A 63 3.10 -19.01 4.98
C SER A 63 2.38 -18.05 5.92
N ASP A 64 3.10 -17.06 6.44
CA ASP A 64 2.56 -16.05 7.37
C ASP A 64 1.44 -15.22 6.71
N ALA A 65 1.60 -14.87 5.43
CA ALA A 65 0.61 -14.14 4.66
C ALA A 65 -0.68 -14.97 4.48
N SER A 66 -0.53 -16.26 4.13
CA SER A 66 -1.68 -17.16 3.97
C SER A 66 -2.44 -17.35 5.27
N GLU A 67 -1.72 -17.52 6.39
CA GLU A 67 -2.32 -17.61 7.72
C GLU A 67 -3.04 -16.32 8.12
N LEU A 68 -2.40 -15.16 7.94
CA LEU A 68 -2.99 -13.86 8.21
C LEU A 68 -4.29 -13.66 7.43
N LEU A 69 -4.30 -13.99 6.13
CA LEU A 69 -5.50 -13.89 5.29
C LEU A 69 -6.61 -14.81 5.82
N ASN A 70 -6.31 -16.06 6.15
CA ASN A 70 -7.27 -17.01 6.71
C ASN A 70 -7.91 -16.49 8.01
N LEU A 71 -7.13 -15.91 8.92
CA LEU A 71 -7.63 -15.31 10.16
C LEU A 71 -8.58 -14.13 9.90
N LEU A 72 -8.36 -13.38 8.81
CA LEU A 72 -9.14 -12.19 8.46
C LEU A 72 -10.35 -12.50 7.56
N MET A 73 -10.41 -13.68 6.93
CA MET A 73 -11.49 -14.04 5.99
C MET A 73 -12.88 -13.81 6.57
N SER A 74 -13.12 -14.22 7.82
CA SER A 74 -14.41 -14.07 8.52
C SER A 74 -14.82 -12.61 8.76
N LYS A 75 -13.87 -11.67 8.72
CA LYS A 75 -14.09 -10.23 8.93
C LYS A 75 -14.14 -9.44 7.61
N SER A 76 -13.88 -10.10 6.49
CA SER A 76 -13.89 -9.51 5.15
C SER A 76 -15.31 -9.50 4.54
N GLY A 77 -15.49 -8.84 3.39
CA GLY A 77 -16.75 -8.87 2.63
C GLY A 77 -17.81 -7.85 3.05
N ASN A 78 -17.73 -7.28 4.26
CA ASN A 78 -18.67 -6.27 4.77
C ASN A 78 -18.33 -4.84 4.29
N ALA A 79 -18.03 -4.67 3.00
CA ALA A 79 -17.71 -3.39 2.40
C ALA A 79 -18.25 -3.27 0.97
N ILE A 80 -18.71 -2.06 0.61
CA ILE A 80 -19.07 -1.72 -0.77
C ILE A 80 -17.77 -1.47 -1.54
N ARG A 81 -17.57 -2.18 -2.67
CA ARG A 81 -16.39 -2.07 -3.52
C ARG A 81 -16.78 -1.41 -4.84
N ILE A 82 -16.22 -0.22 -5.11
CA ILE A 82 -16.53 0.59 -6.29
C ILE A 82 -15.26 0.74 -7.12
N GLY A 83 -15.32 0.34 -8.39
CA GLY A 83 -14.27 0.61 -9.38
C GLY A 83 -14.51 1.96 -10.05
N VAL A 84 -13.51 2.83 -10.08
CA VAL A 84 -13.57 4.13 -10.76
C VAL A 84 -12.46 4.20 -11.81
N SER A 85 -12.83 4.48 -13.06
CA SER A 85 -11.91 4.58 -14.20
C SER A 85 -12.24 5.80 -15.05
N GLY A 86 -11.33 6.16 -15.96
CA GLY A 86 -11.46 7.31 -16.84
C GLY A 86 -10.12 7.81 -17.35
N VAL A 87 -10.13 8.56 -18.45
CA VAL A 87 -8.92 9.08 -19.10
C VAL A 87 -8.08 9.96 -18.16
N PRO A 88 -6.76 10.10 -18.39
CA PRO A 88 -5.94 11.07 -17.67
C PRO A 88 -6.55 12.48 -17.75
N GLY A 89 -6.57 13.21 -16.64
CA GLY A 89 -7.09 14.59 -16.60
C GLY A 89 -8.62 14.74 -16.44
N VAL A 90 -9.43 13.67 -16.50
CA VAL A 90 -10.90 13.75 -16.35
C VAL A 90 -11.38 14.16 -14.95
N GLY A 91 -10.48 14.36 -13.99
CA GLY A 91 -10.83 14.75 -12.62
C GLY A 91 -11.13 13.60 -11.66
N LYS A 92 -10.65 12.37 -11.93
CA LYS A 92 -10.85 11.20 -11.05
C LYS A 92 -10.46 11.45 -9.60
N SER A 93 -9.27 11.98 -9.36
CA SER A 93 -8.78 12.24 -8.00
C SER A 93 -9.63 13.28 -7.28
N THR A 94 -10.05 14.35 -7.97
CA THR A 94 -10.97 15.36 -7.43
C THR A 94 -12.32 14.75 -7.07
N PHE A 95 -12.88 13.91 -7.94
CA PHE A 95 -14.12 13.19 -7.66
C PHE A 95 -13.98 12.29 -6.43
N LEU A 96 -12.92 11.47 -6.37
CA LEU A 96 -12.68 10.56 -5.25
C LEU A 96 -12.51 11.29 -3.92
N GLU A 97 -11.82 12.44 -3.92
CA GLU A 97 -11.70 13.29 -2.73
C GLU A 97 -13.06 13.82 -2.27
N SER A 98 -13.78 14.53 -3.15
CA SER A 98 -15.08 15.13 -2.79
C SER A 98 -16.11 14.08 -2.40
N TYR A 99 -16.17 12.96 -3.12
CA TYR A 99 -17.09 11.87 -2.81
C TYR A 99 -16.72 11.16 -1.50
N GLY A 100 -15.43 10.93 -1.25
CA GLY A 100 -14.94 10.34 -0.01
C GLY A 100 -15.28 11.19 1.20
N ILE A 101 -15.04 12.51 1.14
CA ILE A 101 -15.42 13.45 2.21
C ILE A 101 -16.93 13.44 2.44
N HIS A 102 -17.72 13.53 1.38
CA HIS A 102 -19.19 13.49 1.47
C HIS A 102 -19.72 12.22 2.15
N LEU A 103 -19.13 11.04 1.86
CA LEU A 103 -19.49 9.79 2.53
C LEU A 103 -19.16 9.83 4.03
N LEU A 104 -18.00 10.39 4.37
CA LEU A 104 -17.55 10.50 5.76
C LEU A 104 -18.39 11.51 6.56
N GLU A 105 -18.86 12.58 5.94
CA GLU A 105 -19.75 13.57 6.55
C GLU A 105 -21.17 13.01 6.76
N LYS A 106 -21.68 12.23 5.81
CA LYS A 106 -23.03 11.65 5.90
C LYS A 106 -23.18 10.56 6.95
N ASP A 107 -22.13 9.79 7.19
CA ASP A 107 -22.15 8.69 8.15
C ASP A 107 -20.93 8.76 9.10
N PRO A 108 -21.15 9.04 10.40
CA PRO A 108 -20.09 9.03 11.42
C PRO A 108 -19.34 7.70 11.55
N LYS A 109 -19.95 6.59 11.12
CA LYS A 109 -19.36 5.24 11.17
C LYS A 109 -18.68 4.86 9.86
N ALA A 110 -18.89 5.59 8.77
CA ALA A 110 -18.24 5.30 7.50
C ALA A 110 -16.72 5.38 7.61
N LYS A 111 -16.06 4.48 6.88
CA LYS A 111 -14.62 4.48 6.66
C LYS A 111 -14.39 4.35 5.17
N VAL A 112 -13.45 5.10 4.62
CA VAL A 112 -13.16 5.13 3.19
C VAL A 112 -11.74 4.63 2.94
N ALA A 113 -11.59 3.70 2.00
CA ALA A 113 -10.29 3.26 1.53
C ALA A 113 -10.19 3.48 0.02
N ILE A 114 -9.11 4.11 -0.43
CA ILE A 114 -8.78 4.28 -1.85
C ILE A 114 -7.51 3.48 -2.13
N LEU A 115 -7.64 2.51 -3.03
CA LEU A 115 -6.53 1.74 -3.58
C LEU A 115 -6.32 2.21 -5.03
N ALA A 116 -5.28 3.00 -5.27
CA ALA A 116 -5.01 3.52 -6.59
C ALA A 116 -4.12 2.54 -7.36
N VAL A 117 -4.63 1.99 -8.46
CA VAL A 117 -3.92 1.08 -9.35
C VAL A 117 -3.65 1.80 -10.67
N ASP A 118 -2.38 2.14 -10.94
CA ASP A 118 -1.96 2.78 -12.19
C ASP A 118 -0.93 1.91 -12.93
N PRO A 119 -1.28 1.30 -14.07
CA PRO A 119 -0.33 0.49 -14.84
C PRO A 119 0.85 1.32 -15.39
N SER A 120 0.70 2.65 -15.52
CA SER A 120 1.78 3.52 -16.02
C SER A 120 2.88 3.79 -14.98
N SER A 121 2.61 3.52 -13.69
CA SER A 121 3.57 3.78 -12.62
C SER A 121 4.82 2.90 -12.69
N ALA A 122 4.73 1.73 -13.32
CA ALA A 122 5.86 0.81 -13.53
C ALA A 122 7.00 1.46 -14.33
N LYS A 123 6.68 2.43 -15.19
CA LYS A 123 7.63 3.06 -16.11
C LYS A 123 8.19 4.40 -15.61
N HIS A 124 7.51 5.06 -14.66
CA HIS A 124 7.80 6.47 -14.32
C HIS A 124 8.03 6.78 -12.84
N GLN A 125 8.01 5.80 -11.92
CA GLN A 125 8.23 6.01 -10.46
C GLN A 125 7.34 7.10 -9.81
N GLY A 126 6.36 7.65 -10.53
CA GLY A 126 5.69 8.92 -10.20
C GLY A 126 4.33 8.81 -9.51
N ALA A 127 3.77 7.61 -9.38
CA ALA A 127 2.44 7.42 -8.80
C ALA A 127 2.43 7.38 -7.27
N ILE A 128 3.57 7.07 -6.64
CA ILE A 128 3.67 6.87 -5.17
C ILE A 128 3.33 8.16 -4.40
N LEU A 129 3.73 9.32 -4.92
CA LEU A 129 3.42 10.61 -4.29
C LEU A 129 2.19 11.30 -4.91
N GLY A 130 1.89 11.04 -6.19
CA GLY A 130 0.92 11.79 -6.98
C GLY A 130 -0.52 11.69 -6.48
N ASP A 131 -0.97 10.52 -6.06
CA ASP A 131 -2.39 10.36 -5.69
C ASP A 131 -2.68 10.87 -4.28
N LYS A 132 -1.78 10.63 -3.32
CA LYS A 132 -1.94 11.14 -1.95
C LYS A 132 -1.76 12.66 -1.87
N THR A 133 -0.95 13.26 -2.74
CA THR A 133 -0.81 14.74 -2.82
C THR A 133 -1.93 15.43 -3.58
N ARG A 134 -2.68 14.72 -4.44
CA ARG A 134 -3.87 15.24 -5.14
C ARG A 134 -5.14 15.20 -4.30
N MET A 135 -5.20 14.34 -3.28
CA MET A 135 -6.35 14.18 -2.38
C MET A 135 -5.95 14.59 -0.96
N VAL A 136 -5.65 15.88 -0.79
CA VAL A 136 -5.02 16.44 0.42
C VAL A 136 -5.95 16.36 1.62
N GLU A 137 -7.22 16.71 1.47
CA GLU A 137 -8.16 16.79 2.58
C GLU A 137 -8.60 15.39 3.00
N LEU A 138 -8.93 14.54 2.02
CA LEU A 138 -9.24 13.14 2.30
C LEU A 138 -8.03 12.39 2.87
N GLY A 139 -6.82 12.68 2.38
CA GLY A 139 -5.58 12.03 2.85
C GLY A 139 -5.19 12.35 4.30
N LYS A 140 -5.72 13.44 4.88
CA LYS A 140 -5.54 13.80 6.30
C LYS A 140 -6.64 13.22 7.20
N HIS A 141 -7.75 12.78 6.63
CA HIS A 141 -8.91 12.39 7.42
C HIS A 141 -8.64 11.07 8.17
N PRO A 142 -8.89 10.99 9.50
CA PRO A 142 -8.50 9.83 10.32
C PRO A 142 -9.28 8.55 9.99
N ARG A 143 -10.44 8.66 9.33
CA ARG A 143 -11.25 7.53 8.85
C ARG A 143 -11.03 7.21 7.35
N ALA A 144 -10.03 7.83 6.73
CA ALA A 144 -9.68 7.59 5.35
C ALA A 144 -8.30 6.91 5.24
N PHE A 145 -8.17 5.96 4.32
CA PHE A 145 -6.92 5.31 4.00
C PHE A 145 -6.67 5.40 2.51
N ILE A 146 -5.57 6.04 2.11
CA ILE A 146 -5.19 6.17 0.70
C ILE A 146 -3.88 5.42 0.49
N ARG A 147 -3.93 4.44 -0.39
CA ARG A 147 -2.78 3.65 -0.79
C ARG A 147 -2.52 3.85 -2.28
N PRO A 148 -1.43 4.55 -2.64
CA PRO A 148 -0.91 4.49 -4.00
C PRO A 148 -0.22 3.15 -4.20
N THR A 149 -0.63 2.40 -5.22
CA THR A 149 0.03 1.16 -5.60
C THR A 149 1.10 1.49 -6.65
N ALA A 150 2.36 1.16 -6.36
CA ALA A 150 3.32 0.99 -7.43
C ALA A 150 2.92 -0.29 -8.17
N ALA A 151 2.68 -0.21 -9.47
CA ALA A 151 2.67 -1.38 -10.34
C ALA A 151 4.08 -2.03 -10.29
N GLY A 152 4.33 -2.83 -9.26
CA GLY A 152 5.36 -3.85 -9.23
C GLY A 152 4.94 -4.95 -10.20
N GLY A 153 5.81 -5.29 -11.14
CA GLY A 153 5.51 -6.15 -12.27
C GLY A 153 4.94 -7.52 -11.89
N ALA A 154 4.04 -7.97 -12.76
CA ALA A 154 3.46 -9.32 -12.88
C ALA A 154 2.66 -9.84 -11.67
N LEU A 155 1.34 -9.96 -11.89
CA LEU A 155 0.49 -10.97 -11.24
C LEU A 155 1.00 -12.37 -11.57
#